data_AF-A0A9P8USD6-F1
#
_entry.id   AF-A0A9P8USD6-F1
#
_cell.length_a   1.000
_cell.length_b   1.000
_cell.length_c   1.000
_cell.angle_alpha   90.00
_cell.angle_beta   90.00
_cell.angle_gamma   90.00
#
_symmetry.space_group_name_H-M   'P 1'
#
loop_
_entity.id
_entity.type
_entity.pdbx_description
1 polymer ?
#
loop_
_entity_poly.entity_id
_entity_poly.type
_entity_poly.pdbx_seq_one_letter_code
_entity_poly.pdbx_strand_id
1 'polypeptide(L)'
;MVLKKLHSRIKDPREALDSIEKIAVLLKGVVVNRREALGPDNLETLWAYRELINVRTMRNMLRVRRGVIKRIDWKKLEKRSQQIYLSFDSRLGSYHPRTLTCRLWWFAFAVLNEPKGSKQVEEKSKEILQILSTPGVTDERLVESMQMRNVLADLLVQAGYNSVALELMKPVKYRMKTEAGETKTDEDNSLSFILESLDDGLETTLKSIVWH
;
A
#
# COMPACT_ATOMS: atom_id res chain seq x y z
N MET A 1 -16.49 -11.20 3.53
CA MET A 1 -16.62 -12.25 4.55
C MET A 1 -15.25 -12.84 4.95
N VAL A 2 -14.13 -12.18 4.55
CA VAL A 2 -12.75 -12.64 4.79
C VAL A 2 -12.03 -11.79 5.83
N LEU A 3 -12.37 -10.50 5.97
CA LEU A 3 -11.86 -9.64 7.07
C LEU A 3 -12.62 -9.82 8.39
N LYS A 4 -13.93 -10.14 8.36
CA LYS A 4 -14.63 -10.73 9.53
C LYS A 4 -14.01 -12.04 10.01
N LYS A 5 -13.28 -12.75 9.13
CA LYS A 5 -12.53 -13.98 9.47
C LYS A 5 -11.09 -13.73 9.97
N LEU A 6 -10.55 -12.51 9.83
CA LEU A 6 -9.24 -12.13 10.36
C LEU A 6 -9.35 -11.26 11.63
N HIS A 7 -10.35 -10.38 11.71
CA HIS A 7 -10.75 -9.72 12.96
C HIS A 7 -11.24 -10.73 14.02
N SER A 8 -11.76 -11.90 13.59
CA SER A 8 -12.03 -13.02 14.49
C SER A 8 -10.81 -13.89 14.85
N ARG A 9 -9.64 -13.63 14.25
CA ARG A 9 -8.37 -14.33 14.54
C ARG A 9 -7.42 -13.53 15.42
N ILE A 10 -7.48 -12.19 15.45
CA ILE A 10 -6.79 -11.40 16.48
C ILE A 10 -7.74 -11.28 17.67
N LYS A 11 -7.76 -12.32 18.51
CA LYS A 11 -8.57 -12.34 19.74
C LYS A 11 -8.04 -11.40 20.82
N ASP A 12 -6.78 -10.98 20.73
CA ASP A 12 -6.13 -10.13 21.73
C ASP A 12 -5.24 -9.04 21.09
N PRO A 13 -5.54 -7.74 21.29
CA PRO A 13 -4.67 -6.64 20.90
C PRO A 13 -3.24 -6.70 21.48
N ARG A 14 -3.02 -7.44 22.57
CA ARG A 14 -1.68 -7.70 23.13
C ARG A 14 -0.91 -8.67 22.25
N GLU A 15 -1.52 -9.77 21.84
CA GLU A 15 -0.93 -10.76 20.93
C GLU A 15 -0.55 -10.16 19.57
N ALA A 16 -1.37 -9.24 19.05
CA ALA A 16 -1.05 -8.49 17.84
C ALA A 16 0.20 -7.62 18.00
N LEU A 17 0.33 -6.92 19.13
CA LEU A 17 1.52 -6.10 19.40
C LEU A 17 2.77 -6.97 19.55
N ASP A 18 2.68 -8.07 20.28
CA ASP A 18 3.79 -9.00 20.47
C ASP A 18 4.26 -9.60 19.14
N SER A 19 3.31 -9.92 18.26
CA SER A 19 3.61 -10.40 16.90
C SER A 19 4.32 -9.33 16.07
N ILE A 20 3.82 -8.09 16.09
CA ILE A 20 4.44 -6.96 15.40
C ILE A 20 5.87 -6.70 15.94
N GLU A 21 6.08 -6.83 17.25
CA GLU A 21 7.40 -6.66 17.86
C GLU A 21 8.37 -7.74 17.42
N LYS A 22 7.95 -9.02 17.42
CA LYS A 22 8.76 -10.14 16.92
C LYS A 22 9.14 -9.93 15.44
N ILE A 23 8.16 -9.58 14.60
CA ILE A 23 8.40 -9.31 13.18
C ILE A 23 9.37 -8.14 12.99
N ALA A 24 9.24 -7.06 13.78
CA ALA A 24 10.14 -5.92 13.71
C ALA A 24 11.58 -6.27 14.06
N VAL A 25 11.80 -7.19 15.02
CA VAL A 25 13.13 -7.70 15.37
C VAL A 25 13.72 -8.54 14.24
N LEU A 26 12.93 -9.47 13.68
CA LEU A 26 13.37 -10.33 12.57
C LEU A 26 13.72 -9.50 11.33
N LEU A 27 12.85 -8.57 10.93
CA LEU A 27 13.11 -7.68 9.79
C LEU A 27 14.32 -6.77 10.02
N LYS A 28 14.56 -6.33 11.25
CA LYS A 28 15.79 -5.58 11.58
C LYS A 28 17.03 -6.44 11.32
N GLY A 29 17.02 -7.71 11.70
CA GLY A 29 18.10 -8.65 11.40
C GLY A 29 18.30 -8.83 9.89
N VAL A 30 17.22 -9.04 9.14
CA VAL A 30 17.27 -9.16 7.66
C VAL A 30 17.89 -7.92 7.02
N VAL A 31 17.49 -6.72 7.46
CA VAL A 31 18.04 -5.46 6.94
C VAL A 31 19.53 -5.33 7.22
N VAL A 32 19.99 -5.68 8.43
CA VAL A 32 21.41 -5.64 8.79
C VAL A 32 22.20 -6.59 7.91
N ASN A 33 21.79 -7.86 7.84
CA ASN A 33 22.50 -8.87 7.05
C ASN A 33 22.53 -8.52 5.56
N ARG A 34 21.41 -8.04 4.98
CA ARG A 34 21.37 -7.61 3.58
C ARG A 34 22.23 -6.39 3.32
N ARG A 35 22.26 -5.43 4.25
CA ARG A 35 23.11 -4.24 4.12
C ARG A 35 24.59 -4.61 4.12
N GLU A 36 25.00 -5.56 4.95
CA GLU A 36 26.37 -6.06 5.00
C GLU A 36 26.75 -6.85 3.75
N ALA A 37 25.85 -7.73 3.28
CA ALA A 37 26.14 -8.60 2.14
C ALA A 37 25.99 -7.92 0.76
N LEU A 38 24.99 -7.06 0.58
CA LEU A 38 24.59 -6.50 -0.71
C LEU A 38 24.84 -4.98 -0.81
N GLY A 39 25.14 -4.32 0.31
CA GLY A 39 25.24 -2.88 0.40
C GLY A 39 23.91 -2.17 0.73
N PRO A 40 23.97 -0.91 1.17
CA PRO A 40 22.81 -0.14 1.65
C PRO A 40 21.83 0.26 0.53
N ASP A 41 22.31 0.43 -0.69
CA ASP A 41 21.52 0.94 -1.81
C ASP A 41 21.01 -0.17 -2.73
N ASN A 42 21.29 -1.43 -2.43
CA ASN A 42 20.75 -2.56 -3.17
C ASN A 42 19.22 -2.63 -3.04
N LEU A 43 18.52 -2.94 -4.13
CA LEU A 43 17.05 -2.99 -4.16
C LEU A 43 16.45 -3.97 -3.13
N GLU A 44 17.11 -5.11 -2.88
CA GLU A 44 16.67 -6.07 -1.86
C GLU A 44 16.86 -5.54 -0.43
N THR A 45 17.94 -4.80 -0.19
CA THR A 45 18.15 -4.10 1.08
C THR A 45 17.09 -3.04 1.30
N LEU A 46 16.80 -2.25 0.27
CA LEU A 46 15.79 -1.19 0.31
C LEU A 46 14.37 -1.75 0.49
N TRP A 47 14.05 -2.88 -0.16
CA TRP A 47 12.77 -3.58 0.03
C TRP A 47 12.59 -4.04 1.46
N ALA A 48 13.58 -4.74 2.03
CA ALA A 48 13.55 -5.17 3.42
C ALA A 48 13.44 -3.97 4.38
N TYR A 49 14.09 -2.85 4.04
CA TYR A 49 13.99 -1.62 4.83
C TYR A 49 12.60 -0.99 4.78
N ARG A 50 11.91 -1.02 3.63
CA ARG A 50 10.50 -0.62 3.50
C ARG A 50 9.60 -1.49 4.37
N GLU A 51 9.76 -2.81 4.35
CA GLU A 51 8.97 -3.69 5.23
C GLU A 51 9.19 -3.37 6.71
N LEU A 52 10.45 -3.13 7.10
CA LEU A 52 10.78 -2.74 8.47
C LEU A 52 10.14 -1.39 8.86
N ILE A 53 10.11 -0.42 7.95
CA ILE A 53 9.42 0.86 8.15
C ILE A 53 7.94 0.61 8.42
N ASN A 54 7.28 -0.22 7.62
CA ASN A 54 5.84 -0.46 7.71
C ASN A 54 5.46 -1.13 9.03
N VAL A 55 6.20 -2.18 9.41
CA VAL A 55 5.98 -2.87 10.69
C VAL A 55 6.23 -1.93 11.87
N ARG A 56 7.26 -1.08 11.81
CA ARG A 56 7.51 -0.07 12.86
C ARG A 56 6.43 0.99 12.92
N THR A 57 5.86 1.39 11.78
CA THR A 57 4.73 2.31 11.74
C THR A 57 3.51 1.70 12.43
N MET A 58 3.13 0.47 12.08
CA MET A 58 2.02 -0.23 12.74
C MET A 58 2.24 -0.32 14.25
N ARG A 59 3.45 -0.70 14.68
CA ARG A 59 3.83 -0.71 16.10
C ARG A 59 3.65 0.66 16.75
N ASN A 60 4.13 1.71 16.10
CA ASN A 60 4.06 3.06 16.64
C ASN A 60 2.61 3.55 16.73
N MET A 61 1.75 3.21 15.76
CA MET A 61 0.33 3.57 15.82
C MET A 61 -0.37 2.94 17.03
N LEU A 62 -0.11 1.66 17.30
CA LEU A 62 -0.62 0.99 18.50
C LEU A 62 -0.09 1.63 19.78
N ARG A 63 1.18 2.03 19.79
CA ARG A 63 1.79 2.71 20.96
C ARG A 63 1.25 4.13 21.16
N VAL A 64 0.91 4.87 20.11
CA VAL A 64 0.18 6.15 20.22
C VAL A 64 -1.19 5.92 20.83
N ARG A 65 -1.95 4.94 20.32
CA ARG A 65 -3.29 4.60 20.84
C ARG A 65 -3.27 4.23 22.32
N ARG A 66 -2.18 3.63 22.80
CA ARG A 66 -1.96 3.28 24.22
C ARG A 66 -1.34 4.41 25.06
N GLY A 67 -1.09 5.58 24.48
CA GLY A 67 -0.46 6.71 25.17
C GLY A 67 1.04 6.51 25.49
N VAL A 68 1.67 5.46 24.96
CA VAL A 68 3.09 5.14 25.23
C VAL A 68 4.03 6.07 24.48
N ILE A 69 3.62 6.53 23.30
CA ILE A 69 4.34 7.58 22.54
C ILE A 69 3.38 8.69 22.14
N LYS A 70 3.87 9.93 22.11
CA LYS A 70 3.02 11.11 21.89
C LYS A 70 2.59 11.31 20.43
N ARG A 71 3.47 11.03 19.48
CA ARG A 71 3.22 11.24 18.04
C ARG A 71 4.16 10.40 17.18
N ILE A 72 3.77 10.23 15.93
CA ILE A 72 4.59 9.64 14.86
C ILE A 72 5.14 10.77 14.00
N ASP A 73 6.40 10.67 13.62
CA ASP A 73 7.05 11.61 12.69
C ASP A 73 6.73 11.18 11.24
N TRP A 74 5.53 11.54 10.78
CA TRP A 74 5.04 11.19 9.44
C TRP A 74 5.92 11.76 8.33
N LYS A 75 6.37 13.01 8.47
CA LYS A 75 7.28 13.67 7.52
C LYS A 75 8.58 12.90 7.31
N LYS A 76 9.17 12.36 8.39
CA LYS A 76 10.38 11.53 8.27
C LYS A 76 10.11 10.21 7.56
N LEU A 77 8.98 9.56 7.85
CA LEU A 77 8.57 8.31 7.19
C LEU A 77 8.29 8.54 5.70
N GLU A 78 7.56 9.61 5.37
CA GLU A 78 7.29 10.01 4.00
C GLU A 78 8.58 10.26 3.22
N LYS A 79 9.48 11.10 3.74
CA LYS A 79 10.77 11.40 3.10
C LYS A 79 11.58 10.13 2.85
N ARG A 80 11.63 9.21 3.82
CA ARG A 80 12.39 7.96 3.66
C ARG A 80 11.73 7.02 2.65
N SER A 81 10.41 6.92 2.66
CA SER A 81 9.66 6.11 1.68
C SER A 81 9.81 6.67 0.27
N GLN A 82 9.84 8.00 0.12
CA GLN A 82 10.08 8.66 -1.15
C GLN A 82 11.47 8.32 -1.70
N GLN A 83 12.52 8.33 -0.87
CA GLN A 83 13.88 7.94 -1.30
C GLN A 83 13.93 6.50 -1.79
N ILE A 84 13.23 5.58 -1.11
CA ILE A 84 13.14 4.18 -1.53
C ILE A 84 12.43 4.10 -2.88
N TYR A 85 11.26 4.73 -3.00
CA TYR A 85 10.51 4.81 -4.26
C TYR A 85 11.39 5.31 -5.43
N LEU A 86 12.09 6.44 -5.27
CA LEU A 86 12.95 7.00 -6.32
C LEU A 86 14.11 6.05 -6.70
N SER A 87 14.61 5.26 -5.74
CA SER A 87 15.63 4.25 -6.01
C SER A 87 15.10 3.07 -6.81
N PHE A 88 13.83 2.69 -6.63
CA PHE A 88 13.16 1.67 -7.43
C PHE A 88 12.80 2.22 -8.82
N ASP A 89 12.26 3.42 -8.89
CA ASP A 89 11.87 4.09 -10.12
C ASP A 89 13.05 4.26 -11.08
N SER A 90 14.19 4.74 -10.59
CA SER A 90 15.41 4.92 -11.40
C SER A 90 16.03 3.62 -11.94
N ARG A 91 15.73 2.46 -11.34
CA ARG A 91 16.38 1.18 -11.68
C ARG A 91 15.46 0.18 -12.38
N LEU A 92 14.18 0.19 -12.03
CA LEU A 92 13.17 -0.73 -12.57
C LEU A 92 12.16 -0.02 -13.46
N GLY A 93 12.09 1.32 -13.41
CA GLY A 93 11.10 2.12 -14.12
C GLY A 93 9.77 2.25 -13.38
N SER A 94 8.96 3.24 -13.80
CA SER A 94 7.75 3.69 -13.11
C SER A 94 6.60 2.69 -13.11
N TYR A 95 6.58 1.75 -14.05
CA TYR A 95 5.50 0.77 -14.24
C TYR A 95 5.83 -0.62 -13.64
N HIS A 96 7.04 -0.80 -13.12
CA HIS A 96 7.43 -2.07 -12.50
C HIS A 96 6.63 -2.31 -11.21
N PRO A 97 6.13 -3.54 -10.93
CA PRO A 97 5.25 -3.79 -9.79
C PRO A 97 5.84 -3.29 -8.46
N ARG A 98 7.12 -3.59 -8.20
CA ARG A 98 7.80 -3.14 -6.98
C ARG A 98 7.92 -1.62 -6.87
N THR A 99 8.09 -0.92 -8.00
CA THR A 99 8.11 0.55 -8.02
C THR A 99 6.73 1.11 -7.65
N LEU A 100 5.67 0.55 -8.24
CA LEU A 100 4.29 0.93 -7.94
C LEU A 100 3.95 0.69 -6.48
N THR A 101 4.33 -0.47 -5.93
CA THR A 101 4.16 -0.78 -4.51
C THR A 101 4.90 0.25 -3.63
N CYS A 102 6.14 0.60 -3.93
CA CYS A 102 6.87 1.63 -3.18
C CYS A 102 6.21 3.02 -3.30
N ARG A 103 5.66 3.36 -4.47
CA ARG A 103 4.93 4.61 -4.70
C ARG A 103 3.66 4.69 -3.86
N LEU A 104 2.88 3.60 -3.78
CA LEU A 104 1.68 3.53 -2.94
C LEU A 104 2.01 3.70 -1.46
N TRP A 105 3.10 3.11 -0.98
CA TRP A 105 3.52 3.30 0.41
C TRP A 105 3.98 4.71 0.72
N TRP A 106 4.74 5.30 -0.19
CA TRP A 106 5.08 6.71 -0.07
C TRP A 106 3.81 7.58 -0.03
N PHE A 107 2.85 7.31 -0.90
CA PHE A 107 1.56 8.01 -0.91
C PHE A 107 0.77 7.81 0.39
N ALA A 108 0.77 6.60 0.96
CA ALA A 108 0.13 6.35 2.25
C ALA A 108 0.73 7.23 3.36
N PHE A 109 2.06 7.39 3.41
CA PHE A 109 2.68 8.28 4.37
C PHE A 109 2.38 9.76 4.09
N ALA A 110 2.24 10.17 2.82
CA ALA A 110 1.82 11.52 2.47
C ALA A 110 0.39 11.80 2.97
N VAL A 111 -0.55 10.87 2.77
CA VAL A 111 -1.93 10.97 3.30
C VAL A 111 -1.95 11.14 4.82
N LEU A 112 -1.05 10.44 5.54
CA LEU A 112 -0.94 10.52 7.00
C LEU A 112 -0.25 11.80 7.50
N ASN A 113 0.60 12.39 6.68
CA ASN A 113 1.34 13.60 7.01
C ASN A 113 0.53 14.88 6.71
N GLU A 114 -0.37 14.81 5.74
CA GLU A 114 -1.15 15.95 5.24
C GLU A 114 -2.52 16.07 5.93
N PRO A 115 -3.09 17.29 6.03
CA PRO A 115 -4.46 17.47 6.48
C PRO A 115 -5.45 16.87 5.48
N LYS A 116 -6.62 16.45 5.98
CA LYS A 116 -7.73 15.98 5.14
C LYS A 116 -8.12 17.05 4.11
N GLY A 117 -8.33 16.64 2.86
CA GLY A 117 -8.61 17.54 1.75
C GLY A 117 -7.40 18.30 1.21
N SER A 118 -6.17 17.87 1.52
CA SER A 118 -4.95 18.47 0.96
C SER A 118 -4.88 18.28 -0.56
N LYS A 119 -4.81 19.40 -1.30
CA LYS A 119 -4.66 19.41 -2.77
C LYS A 119 -3.44 18.59 -3.23
N GLN A 120 -2.38 18.57 -2.45
CA GLN A 120 -1.18 17.79 -2.78
C GLN A 120 -1.48 16.29 -2.82
N VAL A 121 -2.33 15.79 -1.92
CA VAL A 121 -2.78 14.39 -1.91
C VAL A 121 -3.64 14.10 -3.14
N GLU A 122 -4.54 15.01 -3.50
CA GLU A 122 -5.38 14.88 -4.69
C GLU A 122 -4.54 14.82 -5.97
N GLU A 123 -3.61 15.75 -6.17
CA GLU A 123 -2.73 15.80 -7.33
C GLU A 123 -1.90 14.51 -7.46
N LYS A 124 -1.26 14.07 -6.36
CA LYS A 124 -0.50 12.82 -6.34
C LYS A 124 -1.36 11.60 -6.63
N SER A 125 -2.59 11.55 -6.13
CA SER A 125 -3.50 10.43 -6.40
C SER A 125 -3.87 10.33 -7.88
N LYS A 126 -4.06 11.47 -8.57
CA LYS A 126 -4.36 11.51 -10.01
C LYS A 126 -3.18 10.98 -10.82
N GLU A 127 -1.95 11.35 -10.45
CA GLU A 127 -0.75 10.79 -11.07
C GLU A 127 -0.64 9.26 -10.88
N ILE A 128 -0.89 8.76 -9.66
CA ILE A 128 -0.84 7.32 -9.37
C ILE A 128 -1.93 6.59 -10.17
N LEU A 129 -3.15 7.13 -10.20
CA LEU A 129 -4.25 6.56 -10.98
C LEU A 129 -3.90 6.48 -12.47
N GLN A 130 -3.34 7.54 -13.04
CA GLN A 130 -2.96 7.57 -14.44
C GLN A 130 -2.01 6.42 -14.77
N ILE A 131 -1.03 6.18 -13.90
CA ILE A 131 -0.06 5.08 -14.06
C ILE A 131 -0.74 3.72 -13.92
N LEU A 132 -1.58 3.53 -12.90
CA LEU A 132 -2.35 2.30 -12.70
C LEU A 132 -3.40 2.06 -13.80
N SER A 133 -3.67 3.06 -14.64
CA SER A 133 -4.57 2.99 -15.79
C SER A 133 -3.87 2.77 -17.12
N THR A 134 -2.55 2.63 -17.13
CA THR A 134 -1.82 2.31 -18.36
C THR A 134 -2.01 0.84 -18.75
N PRO A 135 -2.14 0.53 -20.06
CA PRO A 135 -2.39 -0.85 -20.54
C PRO A 135 -1.39 -1.89 -20.04
N GLY A 136 -0.10 -1.56 -19.98
CA GLY A 136 0.94 -2.48 -19.46
C GLY A 136 0.83 -2.79 -17.97
N VAL A 137 -0.03 -2.07 -17.23
CA VAL A 137 -0.38 -2.36 -15.84
C VAL A 137 -1.77 -3.00 -15.75
N THR A 138 -2.76 -2.52 -16.53
CA THR A 138 -4.14 -3.01 -16.44
C THR A 138 -4.41 -4.31 -17.19
N ASP A 139 -3.82 -4.50 -18.35
CA ASP A 139 -4.19 -5.60 -19.26
C ASP A 139 -3.30 -6.83 -19.00
N GLU A 140 -2.02 -6.60 -18.74
CA GLU A 140 -1.03 -7.67 -18.51
C GLU A 140 -0.99 -8.15 -17.05
N ARG A 141 -1.45 -7.32 -16.10
CA ARG A 141 -1.36 -7.53 -14.65
C ARG A 141 -2.63 -7.06 -13.94
N LEU A 142 -3.78 -7.49 -14.47
CA LEU A 142 -5.09 -7.01 -14.05
C LEU A 142 -5.32 -7.15 -12.54
N VAL A 143 -4.99 -8.33 -11.97
CA VAL A 143 -5.21 -8.61 -10.55
C VAL A 143 -4.40 -7.66 -9.66
N GLU A 144 -3.10 -7.51 -9.94
CA GLU A 144 -2.23 -6.61 -9.19
C GLU A 144 -2.65 -5.15 -9.35
N SER A 145 -3.04 -4.74 -10.56
CA SER A 145 -3.54 -3.39 -10.83
C SER A 145 -4.81 -3.09 -10.04
N MET A 146 -5.77 -4.03 -10.01
CA MET A 146 -7.00 -3.90 -9.23
C MET A 146 -6.71 -3.81 -7.73
N GLN A 147 -5.81 -4.64 -7.20
CA GLN A 147 -5.39 -4.56 -5.80
C GLN A 147 -4.77 -3.20 -5.46
N MET A 148 -3.89 -2.69 -6.32
CA MET A 148 -3.27 -1.38 -6.16
C MET A 148 -4.28 -0.23 -6.22
N ARG A 149 -5.30 -0.32 -7.07
CA ARG A 149 -6.40 0.66 -7.14
C ARG A 149 -7.26 0.64 -5.88
N ASN A 150 -7.56 -0.53 -5.33
CA ASN A 150 -8.30 -0.65 -4.08
C ASN A 150 -7.55 0.03 -2.94
N VAL A 151 -6.22 -0.20 -2.86
CA VAL A 151 -5.36 0.51 -1.90
C VAL A 151 -5.41 2.02 -2.09
N LEU A 152 -5.34 2.50 -3.34
CA LEU A 152 -5.44 3.93 -3.63
C LEU A 152 -6.80 4.51 -3.22
N ALA A 153 -7.89 3.80 -3.47
CA ALA A 153 -9.25 4.20 -3.09
C ALA A 153 -9.39 4.31 -1.56
N ASP A 154 -8.91 3.32 -0.82
CA ASP A 154 -8.89 3.34 0.65
C ASP A 154 -8.14 4.57 1.21
N LEU A 155 -6.96 4.85 0.65
CA LEU A 155 -6.15 6.00 1.05
C LEU A 155 -6.85 7.33 0.74
N LEU A 156 -7.59 7.40 -0.36
CA LEU A 156 -8.37 8.59 -0.73
C LEU A 156 -9.57 8.80 0.18
N VAL A 157 -10.28 7.74 0.59
CA VAL A 157 -11.34 7.83 1.60
C VAL A 157 -10.77 8.41 2.90
N GLN A 158 -9.61 7.93 3.35
CA GLN A 158 -8.95 8.43 4.55
C GLN A 158 -8.54 9.90 4.44
N ALA A 159 -8.08 10.31 3.24
CA ALA A 159 -7.75 11.69 2.93
C ALA A 159 -8.98 12.61 2.78
N GLY A 160 -10.21 12.06 2.76
CA GLY A 160 -11.45 12.81 2.63
C GLY A 160 -12.00 12.93 1.20
N TYR A 161 -11.45 12.20 0.25
CA TYR A 161 -11.81 12.20 -1.18
C TYR A 161 -12.74 11.03 -1.55
N ASN A 162 -13.87 10.91 -0.84
CA ASN A 162 -14.81 9.79 -1.01
C ASN A 162 -15.38 9.66 -2.42
N SER A 163 -15.71 10.79 -3.07
CA SER A 163 -16.24 10.79 -4.44
C SER A 163 -15.22 10.24 -5.44
N VAL A 164 -13.96 10.68 -5.33
CA VAL A 164 -12.86 10.21 -6.20
C VAL A 164 -12.58 8.73 -5.96
N ALA A 165 -12.59 8.29 -4.70
CA ALA A 165 -12.44 6.88 -4.36
C ALA A 165 -13.55 6.01 -4.98
N LEU A 166 -14.80 6.47 -4.97
CA LEU A 166 -15.91 5.75 -5.62
C LEU A 166 -15.75 5.64 -7.14
N GLU A 167 -15.18 6.66 -7.79
CA GLU A 167 -14.91 6.62 -9.23
C GLU A 167 -13.82 5.61 -9.59
N LEU A 168 -12.80 5.47 -8.75
CA LEU A 168 -11.73 4.47 -8.90
C LEU A 168 -12.21 3.02 -8.82
N MET A 169 -13.33 2.82 -8.12
CA MET A 169 -13.93 1.51 -7.89
C MET A 169 -14.95 1.11 -8.96
N LYS A 170 -15.16 1.95 -10.00
CA LYS A 170 -15.95 1.57 -11.17
C LYS A 170 -15.27 0.42 -11.93
N PRO A 171 -16.03 -0.47 -12.61
CA PRO A 171 -15.50 -1.60 -13.34
C PRO A 171 -14.35 -1.18 -14.28
N VAL A 172 -13.23 -1.87 -14.17
CA VAL A 172 -12.10 -1.66 -15.08
C VAL A 172 -12.38 -2.44 -16.35
N LYS A 173 -12.51 -1.74 -17.48
CA LYS A 173 -12.53 -2.37 -18.79
C LYS A 173 -11.12 -2.83 -19.12
N TYR A 174 -10.94 -4.11 -19.38
CA TYR A 174 -9.67 -4.66 -19.83
C TYR A 174 -9.89 -5.50 -21.10
N ARG A 175 -8.83 -5.65 -21.89
CA ARG A 175 -8.85 -6.42 -23.12
C ARG A 175 -8.18 -7.76 -22.87
N MET A 176 -8.95 -8.85 -22.89
CA MET A 176 -8.35 -10.18 -22.99
C MET A 176 -8.05 -10.46 -24.46
N LYS A 177 -6.81 -10.85 -24.77
CA LYS A 177 -6.52 -11.54 -26.03
C LYS A 177 -6.87 -13.02 -25.84
N THR A 178 -7.81 -13.52 -26.62
CA THR A 178 -8.09 -14.96 -26.68
C THR A 178 -6.94 -15.68 -27.39
N GLU A 179 -6.80 -16.99 -27.21
CA GLU A 179 -5.81 -17.82 -27.93
C GLU A 179 -5.95 -17.72 -29.46
N ALA A 180 -7.11 -17.28 -29.96
CA ALA A 180 -7.40 -17.02 -31.36
C ALA A 180 -7.00 -15.61 -31.85
N GLY A 181 -6.41 -14.76 -31.00
CA GLY A 181 -5.99 -13.40 -31.34
C GLY A 181 -7.12 -12.36 -31.33
N GLU A 182 -8.34 -12.73 -30.96
CA GLU A 182 -9.47 -11.81 -30.82
C GLU A 182 -9.40 -11.08 -29.46
N THR A 183 -9.51 -9.75 -29.48
CA THR A 183 -9.61 -8.96 -28.25
C THR A 183 -11.06 -8.88 -27.78
N LYS A 184 -11.38 -9.48 -26.63
CA LYS A 184 -12.68 -9.35 -25.97
C LYS A 184 -12.58 -8.36 -24.82
N THR A 185 -13.58 -7.48 -24.70
CA THR A 185 -13.66 -6.49 -23.61
C THR A 185 -14.65 -7.01 -22.58
N ASP A 186 -14.16 -7.34 -21.38
CA ASP A 186 -14.98 -7.80 -20.25
C ASP A 186 -14.94 -6.76 -19.10
N GLU A 187 -15.99 -6.71 -18.29
CA GLU A 187 -16.14 -5.81 -17.13
C GLU A 187 -16.18 -6.64 -15.84
N ASP A 188 -15.30 -6.35 -14.88
CA ASP A 188 -15.31 -7.02 -13.55
C ASP A 188 -16.02 -6.15 -12.50
N ASN A 189 -16.95 -6.74 -11.75
CA ASN A 189 -17.91 -6.06 -10.90
C ASN A 189 -17.53 -6.23 -9.41
N SER A 190 -16.54 -5.46 -8.95
CA SER A 190 -15.91 -5.58 -7.61
C SER A 190 -16.73 -5.01 -6.43
N LEU A 191 -18.00 -4.61 -6.64
CA LEU A 191 -18.84 -3.92 -5.63
C LEU A 191 -19.12 -4.75 -4.35
N SER A 192 -19.12 -6.08 -4.43
CA SER A 192 -19.47 -6.97 -3.31
C SER A 192 -18.37 -7.10 -2.25
N PHE A 193 -17.10 -6.86 -2.61
CA PHE A 193 -15.96 -6.95 -1.69
C PHE A 193 -15.80 -5.68 -0.84
N ILE A 194 -16.30 -4.54 -1.34
CA ILE A 194 -16.00 -3.19 -0.83
C ILE A 194 -16.91 -2.78 0.34
N LEU A 195 -18.19 -3.13 0.31
CA LEU A 195 -19.14 -2.77 1.38
C LEU A 195 -18.80 -3.39 2.75
N GLU A 196 -17.96 -4.44 2.79
CA GLU A 196 -17.44 -5.01 4.04
C GLU A 196 -16.13 -4.38 4.52
N SER A 197 -15.46 -3.54 3.72
CA SER A 197 -14.15 -2.94 4.05
C SER A 197 -14.24 -1.50 4.60
N LEU A 198 -15.39 -0.85 4.41
CA LEU A 198 -15.63 0.54 4.81
C LEU A 198 -15.75 0.77 6.33
N ASP A 199 -15.70 -0.30 7.15
CA ASP A 199 -15.96 -0.23 8.60
C ASP A 199 -14.68 -0.21 9.48
N ASP A 200 -13.50 -0.53 8.93
CA ASP A 200 -12.25 -0.62 9.72
C ASP A 200 -11.11 0.16 9.07
N GLY A 201 -10.79 1.34 9.62
CA GLY A 201 -9.78 2.27 9.10
C GLY A 201 -8.33 1.74 9.08
N LEU A 202 -7.42 2.55 8.51
CA LEU A 202 -5.93 2.54 8.46
C LEU A 202 -5.16 1.25 8.71
N GLU A 203 -5.46 0.53 9.78
CA GLU A 203 -4.96 -0.81 10.08
C GLU A 203 -5.37 -1.83 8.99
N THR A 204 -6.56 -1.75 8.41
CA THR A 204 -7.00 -2.64 7.32
C THR A 204 -6.25 -2.35 6.03
N THR A 205 -6.09 -1.08 5.67
CA THR A 205 -5.33 -0.63 4.50
C THR A 205 -3.83 -0.93 4.64
N LEU A 206 -3.23 -0.79 5.84
CA LEU A 206 -1.84 -1.19 6.05
C LEU A 206 -1.68 -2.73 6.03
N LYS A 207 -2.67 -3.49 6.52
CA LYS A 207 -2.66 -4.96 6.45
C LYS A 207 -2.81 -5.48 5.02
N SER A 208 -3.64 -4.87 4.18
CA SER A 208 -3.83 -5.28 2.79
C SER A 208 -2.56 -5.08 1.92
N ILE A 209 -1.69 -4.13 2.27
CA ILE A 209 -0.43 -3.87 1.55
C ILE A 209 0.81 -4.58 2.15
N VAL A 210 0.66 -5.31 3.27
CA VAL A 210 1.74 -6.09 3.91
C VAL A 210 1.60 -7.61 3.64
N TRP A 211 0.43 -8.08 3.22
CA TRP A 211 0.13 -9.51 3.05
C TRP A 211 -0.01 -9.99 1.59
N HIS A 212 0.48 -9.22 0.63
CA HIS A 212 0.73 -9.60 -0.77
C HIS A 212 1.93 -8.83 -1.32
#